data_AF-A0A972TXW8-F1
#
_entry.id   AF-A0A972TXW8-F1
#
_cell.length_a   1.000
_cell.length_b   1.000
_cell.length_c   1.000
_cell.angle_alpha   90.00
_cell.angle_beta   90.00
_cell.angle_gamma   90.00
#
_symmetry.space_group_name_H-M   'P 1'
#
loop_
_entity.id
_entity.type
_entity.pdbx_description
1 polymer ?
#
loop_
_entity_poly.entity_id
_entity_poly.type
_entity_poly.pdbx_seq_one_letter_code
_entity_poly.pdbx_strand_id
1 'polypeptide(L)'
;MDEPSYLRLHEKGVLQDRVDQALGLMRQCRLCPRNCGVDRLSNEAGFCKTGRGARVASYNPHFGEERPLAGRFGSGTIFFSFCNLP
;
A
#
# COMPACT_ATOMS: atom_id res chain seq x y z
N MET A 1 14.20 -10.19 -24.66
CA MET A 1 14.14 -9.97 -23.21
C MET A 1 12.74 -9.44 -22.96
N ASP A 2 11.90 -10.20 -22.26
CA ASP A 2 10.50 -9.84 -22.07
C ASP A 2 10.41 -8.60 -21.17
N GLU A 3 9.61 -7.63 -21.61
CA GLU A 3 9.37 -6.41 -20.86
C GLU A 3 8.57 -6.72 -19.58
N PRO A 4 8.97 -6.16 -18.41
CA PRO A 4 8.19 -6.27 -17.20
C PRO A 4 6.77 -5.70 -17.37
N SER A 5 5.76 -6.48 -16.97
CA SER A 5 4.36 -6.14 -17.21
C SER A 5 3.90 -4.79 -16.64
N TYR A 6 4.53 -4.31 -15.56
CA TYR A 6 4.19 -3.03 -14.93
C TYR A 6 4.53 -1.82 -15.79
N LEU A 7 5.58 -1.90 -16.63
CA LEU A 7 5.96 -0.80 -17.55
C LEU A 7 4.88 -0.60 -18.61
N ARG A 8 4.52 -1.68 -19.29
CA ARG A 8 3.42 -1.69 -20.25
C ARG A 8 2.08 -1.23 -19.65
N LEU A 9 1.76 -1.63 -18.42
CA LEU A 9 0.53 -1.20 -17.75
C LEU A 9 0.56 0.29 -17.37
N HIS A 10 1.73 0.82 -17.02
CA HIS A 10 1.93 2.23 -16.77
C HIS A 10 1.75 3.05 -18.04
N GLU A 11 2.45 2.70 -19.12
CA GLU A 11 2.39 3.41 -20.41
C GLU A 11 0.99 3.43 -21.01
N LYS A 12 0.22 2.36 -20.82
CA LYS A 12 -1.17 2.26 -21.30
C LYS A 12 -2.18 2.97 -20.40
N GLY A 13 -1.76 3.61 -19.30
CA GLY A 13 -2.66 4.28 -18.36
C GLY A 13 -3.44 3.36 -17.42
N VAL A 14 -3.37 2.05 -17.61
CA VAL A 14 -4.13 1.05 -16.83
C VAL A 14 -3.79 1.10 -15.34
N LEU A 15 -2.54 1.41 -14.97
CA LEU A 15 -2.18 1.60 -13.56
C LEU A 15 -2.91 2.80 -12.95
N GLN A 16 -3.08 3.90 -13.70
CA GLN A 16 -3.80 5.07 -13.21
C GLN A 16 -5.29 4.75 -13.00
N ASP A 17 -5.91 4.06 -13.95
CA ASP A 17 -7.32 3.63 -13.82
C ASP A 17 -7.53 2.78 -12.55
N ARG A 18 -6.59 1.88 -12.24
CA ARG A 18 -6.63 1.06 -11.02
C ARG A 18 -6.43 1.88 -9.75
N VAL A 19 -5.58 2.90 -9.79
CA VAL A 19 -5.41 3.84 -8.67
C VAL A 19 -6.71 4.59 -8.41
N ASP A 20 -7.36 5.10 -9.46
CA ASP A 20 -8.61 5.84 -9.33
C ASP A 20 -9.74 4.96 -8.77
N GLN A 21 -9.83 3.71 -9.23
CA GLN A 21 -10.75 2.71 -8.68
C GLN A 21 -10.46 2.43 -7.19
N ALA A 22 -9.19 2.22 -6.83
CA ALA A 22 -8.80 1.97 -5.45
C ALA A 22 -9.12 3.16 -4.53
N LEU A 23 -8.89 4.39 -4.99
CA LEU A 23 -9.28 5.62 -4.28
C LEU A 23 -10.80 5.76 -4.19
N GLY A 24 -11.56 5.32 -5.20
CA GLY A 24 -13.01 5.27 -5.15
C GLY A 24 -13.55 4.36 -4.03
N LEU A 25 -12.94 3.18 -3.85
CA LEU A 25 -13.31 2.24 -2.78
C LEU A 25 -13.11 2.81 -1.37
N MET A 26 -12.25 3.83 -1.22
CA MET A 26 -11.98 4.48 0.06
C MET A 26 -13.14 5.37 0.55
N ARG A 27 -14.06 5.80 -0.34
CA ARG A 27 -15.24 6.60 0.04
C ARG A 27 -16.29 5.81 0.84
N GLN A 28 -16.30 4.48 0.68
CA GLN A 28 -17.16 3.59 1.45
C GLN A 28 -16.39 2.29 1.73
N CYS A 29 -15.47 2.35 2.69
CA CYS A 29 -14.46 1.32 2.87
C CYS A 29 -15.05 -0.02 3.33
N ARG A 30 -14.95 -1.02 2.45
CA ARG A 30 -15.34 -2.43 2.67
C ARG A 30 -14.22 -3.42 2.34
N LEU A 31 -12.97 -2.96 2.44
CA LEU A 31 -11.78 -3.73 2.08
C LEU A 31 -11.45 -4.88 3.04
N CYS A 32 -12.11 -4.96 4.20
CA CYS A 32 -11.94 -6.05 5.15
C CYS A 32 -13.30 -6.62 5.57
N PRO A 33 -13.34 -7.83 6.17
CA PRO A 33 -14.59 -8.52 6.53
C PRO A 33 -15.51 -7.74 7.48
N ARG A 34 -15.03 -6.69 8.15
CA ARG A 34 -15.83 -5.83 9.03
C ARG A 34 -16.80 -4.92 8.28
N ASN A 35 -16.58 -4.67 6.99
CA ASN A 35 -17.49 -3.89 6.13
C ASN A 35 -17.98 -2.55 6.74
N CYS A 36 -17.08 -1.83 7.43
CA CYS A 36 -17.48 -0.65 8.22
C CYS A 36 -18.05 0.52 7.40
N GLY A 37 -17.78 0.58 6.09
CA GLY A 37 -18.39 1.54 5.18
C GLY A 37 -17.98 3.00 5.36
N VAL A 38 -17.02 3.30 6.23
CA VAL A 38 -16.57 4.68 6.51
C VAL A 38 -15.87 5.32 5.31
N ASP A 39 -15.97 6.64 5.21
CA ASP A 39 -15.29 7.45 4.21
C ASP A 39 -13.87 7.82 4.66
N ARG A 40 -12.87 7.10 4.13
CA ARG A 40 -11.45 7.37 4.44
C ARG A 40 -10.96 8.67 3.83
N LEU A 41 -11.57 9.14 2.74
CA LEU A 41 -11.16 10.39 2.08
C LEU A 41 -11.59 11.61 2.91
N SER A 42 -12.66 11.46 3.70
CA SER A 42 -13.13 12.45 4.68
C SER A 42 -12.50 12.29 6.07
N ASN A 43 -11.42 11.51 6.19
CA ASN A 43 -10.71 11.20 7.43
C ASN A 43 -11.53 10.44 8.49
N GLU A 44 -12.57 9.69 8.10
CA GLU A 44 -13.33 8.88 9.04
C GLU A 44 -12.57 7.62 9.49
N ALA A 45 -12.63 7.36 10.80
CA ALA A 45 -12.03 6.19 11.42
C ALA A 45 -13.10 5.12 11.71
N GLY A 46 -13.00 3.99 11.01
CA GLY A 46 -13.76 2.78 11.33
C GLY A 46 -13.08 1.97 12.44
N PHE A 47 -13.55 0.72 12.62
CA PHE A 47 -13.04 -0.18 13.66
C PHE A 47 -11.51 -0.37 13.63
N CYS A 48 -10.92 -0.49 12.44
CA CYS A 48 -9.47 -0.70 12.30
C CYS A 48 -8.62 0.56 12.53
N LYS A 49 -9.23 1.74 12.70
CA LYS A 49 -8.58 3.03 12.96
C LYS A 49 -7.54 3.49 11.90
N THR A 50 -7.49 2.83 10.74
CA THR A 50 -6.73 3.27 9.56
C THR A 50 -7.39 4.49 8.91
N GLY A 51 -6.61 5.41 8.34
CA GLY A 51 -7.11 6.59 7.61
C GLY A 51 -6.84 6.52 6.11
N ARG A 52 -6.76 7.68 5.45
CA ARG A 52 -6.34 7.77 4.04
C ARG A 52 -4.88 7.35 3.83
N GLY A 53 -4.00 7.78 4.72
CA GLY A 53 -2.58 7.45 4.66
C GLY A 53 -2.25 6.17 5.41
N ALA A 54 -1.30 5.41 4.88
CA ALA A 54 -0.65 4.34 5.64
C ALA A 54 0.11 4.95 6.84
N ARG A 55 0.09 4.25 7.98
CA ARG A 55 0.84 4.68 9.17
C ARG A 55 2.13 3.89 9.26
N VAL A 56 3.26 4.58 9.36
CA VAL A 56 4.56 3.95 9.60
C VAL A 56 4.69 3.61 11.08
N ALA A 57 4.97 2.35 11.38
CA ALA A 57 5.28 1.85 12.72
C ALA A 57 6.76 2.08 13.06
N SER A 58 7.65 1.71 12.13
CA SER A 58 9.10 1.82 12.27
C SER A 58 9.77 1.78 10.90
N TYR A 59 11.02 2.23 10.85
CA TYR A 59 11.86 2.14 9.66
C TYR A 59 13.31 1.90 10.08
N ASN A 60 13.99 0.94 9.45
CA ASN A 60 15.35 0.55 9.84
C ASN A 60 16.16 0.05 8.63
N PRO A 61 17.50 0.16 8.69
CA PRO A 61 18.38 -0.60 7.80
C PRO A 61 18.20 -2.11 8.04
N HIS A 62 18.09 -2.88 6.98
CA HIS A 62 17.95 -4.32 7.01
C HIS A 62 19.03 -4.98 6.14
N PHE A 63 19.91 -5.72 6.82
CA PHE A 63 21.08 -6.36 6.22
C PHE A 63 20.86 -7.85 5.90
N GLY A 64 19.64 -8.36 6.11
CA GLY A 64 19.29 -9.77 5.87
C GLY A 64 18.89 -10.10 4.44
N GLU A 65 18.69 -9.08 3.59
CA GLU A 65 18.34 -9.25 2.18
C GLU A 65 19.50 -9.84 1.35
N GLU A 66 19.14 -10.45 0.22
CA GLU A 66 20.13 -10.94 -0.74
C GLU A 66 21.04 -9.81 -1.26
N ARG A 67 22.27 -10.15 -1.66
CA ARG A 67 23.27 -9.17 -2.12
C ARG A 67 22.77 -8.19 -3.19
N PRO A 68 21.94 -8.58 -4.18
CA PRO A 68 21.39 -7.63 -5.16
C PRO A 68 20.46 -6.57 -4.55
N LEU A 69 19.90 -6.82 -3.36
CA LEU A 69 18.90 -5.99 -2.70
C LEU A 69 19.46 -5.20 -1.50
N ALA A 70 20.54 -5.68 -0.87
CA ALA A 70 21.07 -5.13 0.39
C ALA A 70 22.00 -3.90 0.24
N GLY A 71 22.43 -3.51 -0.98
CA GLY A 71 23.26 -2.32 -1.20
C GLY A 71 24.51 -2.21 -0.30
N ARG A 72 25.05 -1.00 -0.12
CA ARG A 72 26.21 -0.75 0.78
C ARG A 72 25.80 -0.59 2.25
N PHE A 73 24.59 -0.13 2.51
CA PHE A 73 24.12 0.28 3.84
C PHE A 73 22.94 -0.55 4.34
N GLY A 74 22.75 -1.75 3.78
CA GLY A 74 21.52 -2.51 3.97
C GLY A 74 20.41 -2.01 3.05
N SER A 75 19.37 -2.83 2.94
CA SER A 75 18.09 -2.41 2.36
C SER A 75 17.30 -1.56 3.36
N GLY A 76 16.49 -0.63 2.88
CA GLY A 76 15.56 0.09 3.76
C GLY A 76 14.32 -0.76 4.04
N THR A 77 13.99 -0.98 5.31
CA THR A 77 12.70 -1.59 5.70
C THR A 77 11.79 -0.56 6.32
N ILE A 78 10.53 -0.55 5.90
CA ILE A 78 9.47 0.27 6.46
C ILE A 78 8.36 -0.68 6.92
N PHE A 79 8.07 -0.67 8.21
CA PHE A 79 6.97 -1.44 8.79
C PHE A 79 5.77 -0.52 8.96
N PHE A 80 4.60 -0.97 8.52
CA PHE A 80 3.35 -0.22 8.69
C PHE A 80 2.57 -0.70 9.93
N SER A 81 1.84 0.21 10.55
CA SER A 81 0.87 -0.07 11.61
C SER A 81 -0.51 -0.32 11.02
N PHE A 82 -1.41 -0.88 11.85
CA PHE A 82 -2.80 -1.24 11.53
C PHE A 82 -2.94 -2.50 10.67
N CYS A 83 -4.15 -2.67 10.11
CA CYS A 83 -4.72 -3.95 9.71
C CYS A 83 -3.81 -4.76 8.78
N ASN A 84 -3.35 -5.89 9.33
CA ASN A 84 -2.67 -7.01 8.70
C ASN A 84 -3.63 -8.17 8.41
N LEU A 85 -4.95 -7.95 8.51
CA LEU A 85 -5.97 -8.95 8.19
C LEU A 85 -6.34 -8.89 6.70
N PRO A 86 -6.38 -10.03 5.99
CA PRO A 86 -7.07 -10.16 4.72
C PRO A 86 -8.59 -10.01 4.88
#